data_AF-A0A534HNM0-F1
#
_entry.id   AF-A0A534HNM0-F1
#
_cell.length_a   1.000
_cell.length_b   1.000
_cell.length_c   1.000
_cell.angle_alpha   90.00
_cell.angle_beta   90.00
_cell.angle_gamma   90.00
#
_symmetry.space_group_name_H-M   'P 1'
#
loop_
_entity.id
_entity.type
_entity.pdbx_description
1 polymer ?
#
loop_
_entity_poly.entity_id
_entity_poly.type
_entity_poly.pdbx_seq_one_letter_code
_entity_poly.pdbx_strand_id
1 'polypeptide(L)'
;MVYAASVRPLNAAPTITMATVSAESTTVQAPLSFVANATDPDRDALTFTWNFGDNSTATGTNPTHAYSIPGRYVVVLTVTDGRGGEATNDDALLFIQVRPRASDVAPPSAPLSGACAWSCTPGPAVGILAANQTTVAAGAWVRFDANASWAYTWNWNNASNHSEGGAAIPVSAADNASLFTILNYGWGDGSPPTGGSSETVGTTSHRFTRPGSFFVRLTLTVATVAVSAGYTIRVTTGVPSFVMKHPSIFTSVTFGEPDSLDPAINAENSGGEILQNVYETLVWYQPGSDNVTVLAPRLAMLVPSEANGGISPDGRNYTFTLRPDVRFHSGAVMTPDDVAYSIQRVLAVHDPNGPSWILEQVLTNFVARYVNGCGPGGRQPCSLADYADRAFRSRAEIPANIRTVLDDVAPEANWSLNALSRDVAWAVTNSTVEKVLPDQVKVHLTRPYPAFLQSMASTVGSVVEKACASSRDGWEVRNGFLDRPPRAGDPVGDCGTGPFRLGAWVPNVVVILDRFDDYWGGVAPIREVYIEKVNGILAREFMLLSADADTATITRDRQLDLATADGTPKYTTLRISEPRPTFDVTVFGYNQAINASASPHPLSVPPNFFA
;
A
#
# COMPACT_ATOMS: atom_id res chain seq x y z
N MET A 1 -15.24 79.36 -16.17
CA MET A 1 -14.45 78.12 -16.23
C MET A 1 -15.16 77.06 -15.42
N VAL A 2 -15.68 76.02 -16.06
CA VAL A 2 -16.25 74.85 -15.36
C VAL A 2 -15.11 73.84 -15.23
N TYR A 3 -14.69 73.56 -14.00
CA TYR A 3 -13.76 72.45 -13.74
C TYR A 3 -14.56 71.15 -13.86
N ALA A 4 -14.33 70.39 -14.94
CA ALA A 4 -14.76 69.01 -15.01
C ALA A 4 -13.81 68.18 -14.12
N ALA A 5 -14.26 67.87 -12.91
CA ALA A 5 -13.59 66.87 -12.08
C ALA A 5 -13.93 65.49 -12.66
N SER A 6 -13.00 64.89 -13.41
CA SER A 6 -13.14 63.48 -13.78
C SER A 6 -12.80 62.66 -12.54
N VAL A 7 -13.78 61.99 -11.94
CA VAL A 7 -13.51 60.97 -10.93
C VAL A 7 -12.80 59.83 -11.67
N ARG A 8 -11.51 59.61 -11.36
CA ARG A 8 -10.78 58.45 -11.87
C ARG A 8 -11.50 57.20 -11.32
N PRO A 9 -11.83 56.19 -12.16
CA PRO A 9 -12.38 54.94 -11.65
C PRO A 9 -11.43 54.35 -10.60
N LEU A 10 -12.01 53.78 -9.54
CA LEU A 10 -11.25 53.09 -8.50
C LEU A 10 -10.56 51.88 -9.13
N ASN A 11 -9.27 51.71 -8.84
CA ASN A 11 -8.47 50.57 -9.30
C ASN A 11 -9.12 49.24 -8.89
N ALA A 12 -9.37 48.37 -9.85
CA ALA A 12 -9.88 47.02 -9.62
C ALA A 12 -8.70 46.05 -9.49
N ALA A 13 -8.73 45.18 -8.49
CA ALA A 13 -7.68 44.18 -8.31
C ALA A 13 -7.69 43.12 -9.45
N PRO A 14 -6.53 42.54 -9.78
CA PRO A 14 -6.47 41.47 -10.78
C PRO A 14 -7.20 40.20 -10.32
N THR A 15 -7.48 39.29 -11.26
CA THR A 15 -8.04 37.96 -10.99
C THR A 15 -7.12 36.89 -11.57
N ILE A 16 -6.71 35.93 -10.73
CA ILE A 16 -5.96 34.76 -11.16
C ILE A 16 -6.94 33.80 -11.87
N THR A 17 -6.67 33.47 -13.12
CA THR A 17 -7.50 32.56 -13.92
C THR A 17 -6.92 31.15 -13.98
N MET A 18 -5.62 31.00 -13.72
CA MET A 18 -4.93 29.72 -13.70
C MET A 18 -3.69 29.81 -12.81
N ALA A 19 -3.50 28.80 -11.95
CA ALA A 19 -2.25 28.51 -11.25
C ALA A 19 -2.13 26.99 -11.22
N THR A 20 -1.06 26.43 -11.81
CA THR A 20 -0.87 24.98 -11.90
C THR A 20 0.59 24.62 -11.69
N VAL A 21 0.82 23.34 -11.36
CA VAL A 21 2.14 22.73 -11.22
C VAL A 21 2.18 21.45 -12.05
N SER A 22 3.36 21.09 -12.56
CA SER A 22 3.54 19.89 -13.40
C SER A 22 3.27 18.57 -12.68
N ALA A 23 3.46 18.51 -11.36
CA ALA A 23 3.16 17.37 -10.52
C ALA A 23 2.93 17.82 -9.07
N GLU A 24 2.05 17.11 -8.37
CA GLU A 24 1.68 17.38 -6.98
C GLU A 24 2.58 16.64 -5.98
N SER A 25 3.29 15.60 -6.44
CA SER A 25 4.30 14.87 -5.68
C SER A 25 5.59 14.73 -6.48
N THR A 26 6.72 14.81 -5.78
CA THR A 26 8.05 14.70 -6.41
C THR A 26 9.08 14.14 -5.43
N THR A 27 10.31 13.94 -5.90
CA THR A 27 11.47 13.60 -5.06
C THR A 27 12.39 14.81 -4.90
N VAL A 28 13.19 14.84 -3.84
CA VAL A 28 14.16 15.92 -3.62
C VAL A 28 15.05 16.20 -4.85
N GLN A 29 15.20 17.49 -5.16
CA GLN A 29 15.93 18.07 -6.30
C GLN A 29 15.35 17.78 -7.69
N ALA A 30 14.22 17.08 -7.82
CA ALA A 30 13.55 16.97 -9.10
C ALA A 30 12.79 18.28 -9.42
N PRO A 31 13.00 18.89 -10.60
CA PRO A 31 12.40 20.17 -10.94
C PRO A 31 10.91 20.04 -11.24
N LEU A 32 10.12 20.99 -10.74
CA LEU A 32 8.71 21.20 -11.06
C LEU A 32 8.55 22.47 -11.88
N SER A 33 7.64 22.44 -12.85
CA SER A 33 7.26 23.61 -13.65
C SER A 33 5.93 24.17 -13.17
N PHE A 34 5.85 25.49 -13.01
CA PHE A 34 4.65 26.19 -12.56
C PHE A 34 4.13 27.07 -13.69
N VAL A 35 2.80 27.20 -13.81
CA VAL A 35 2.18 28.05 -14.83
C VAL A 35 1.12 28.93 -14.20
N ALA A 36 1.16 30.23 -14.50
CA ALA A 36 0.17 31.21 -14.07
C ALA A 36 -0.46 31.96 -15.25
N ASN A 37 -1.73 32.31 -15.08
CA ASN A 37 -2.41 33.30 -15.91
C ASN A 37 -3.36 34.16 -15.06
N ALA A 38 -3.45 35.45 -15.39
CA ALA A 38 -4.29 36.40 -14.68
C ALA A 38 -4.80 37.49 -15.63
N THR A 39 -5.91 38.11 -15.26
CA THR A 39 -6.53 39.21 -16.00
C THR A 39 -6.75 40.40 -15.08
N ASP A 40 -6.65 41.59 -15.64
CA ASP A 40 -6.91 42.84 -14.93
C ASP A 40 -8.09 43.58 -15.60
N PRO A 41 -9.14 43.99 -14.84
CA PRO A 41 -10.27 44.71 -15.40
C PRO A 41 -9.90 46.06 -16.03
N ASP A 42 -8.89 46.73 -15.47
CA ASP A 42 -8.39 48.02 -15.93
C ASP A 42 -7.31 47.88 -17.03
N ARG A 43 -6.94 46.63 -17.37
CA ARG A 43 -5.90 46.24 -18.33
C ARG A 43 -4.51 46.75 -17.95
N ASP A 44 -4.24 46.83 -16.65
CA ASP A 44 -2.93 47.19 -16.15
C ASP A 44 -1.91 46.06 -16.31
N ALA A 45 -0.62 46.42 -16.29
CA ALA A 45 0.46 45.46 -16.44
C ALA A 45 0.62 44.65 -15.14
N LEU A 46 0.61 43.32 -15.28
CA LEU A 46 0.64 42.41 -14.13
C LEU A 46 2.05 41.91 -13.81
N THR A 47 2.37 41.88 -12.53
CA THR A 47 3.58 41.24 -11.99
C THR A 47 3.20 39.99 -11.23
N PHE A 48 3.87 38.88 -11.54
CA PHE A 48 3.65 37.56 -10.94
C PHE A 48 4.82 37.22 -10.02
N THR A 49 4.53 36.92 -8.76
CA THR A 49 5.52 36.52 -7.75
C THR A 49 5.09 35.19 -7.12
N TRP A 50 5.99 34.23 -7.11
CA TRP A 50 5.78 32.91 -6.52
C TRP A 50 6.56 32.81 -5.21
N ASN A 51 5.93 32.25 -4.18
CA ASN A 51 6.57 31.77 -2.96
C ASN A 51 6.36 30.26 -2.90
N PHE A 52 7.45 29.50 -2.96
CA PHE A 52 7.40 28.03 -3.05
C PHE A 52 7.19 27.33 -1.70
N GLY A 53 7.10 28.09 -0.59
CA GLY A 53 6.85 27.56 0.73
C GLY A 53 8.11 27.10 1.49
N ASP A 54 9.29 27.20 0.88
CA ASP A 54 10.61 26.84 1.43
C ASP A 54 11.53 28.05 1.62
N ASN A 55 10.94 29.25 1.70
CA ASN A 55 11.60 30.57 1.69
C ASN A 55 12.25 30.98 0.36
N SER A 56 12.10 30.19 -0.71
CA SER A 56 12.49 30.62 -2.05
C SER A 56 11.33 31.31 -2.79
N THR A 57 11.70 32.17 -3.74
CA THR A 57 10.74 32.91 -4.58
C THR A 57 11.19 32.97 -6.03
N ALA A 58 10.24 33.18 -6.94
CA ALA A 58 10.51 33.44 -8.35
C ALA A 58 9.51 34.46 -8.91
N THR A 59 9.81 35.01 -10.08
CA THR A 59 8.92 35.92 -10.81
C THR A 59 8.59 35.38 -12.20
N GLY A 60 7.49 35.87 -12.76
CA GLY A 60 7.04 35.50 -14.09
C GLY A 60 5.97 34.40 -14.10
N THR A 61 5.47 34.11 -15.31
CA THR A 61 4.32 33.23 -15.51
C THR A 61 4.67 31.75 -15.59
N ASN A 62 5.95 31.40 -15.84
CA ASN A 62 6.40 30.03 -16.05
C ASN A 62 7.72 29.71 -15.33
N PRO A 63 7.85 29.89 -14.00
CA PRO A 63 9.08 29.55 -13.30
C PRO A 63 9.21 28.03 -13.08
N THR A 64 10.44 27.59 -12.80
CA THR A 64 10.75 26.23 -12.36
C THR A 64 11.35 26.26 -10.96
N HIS A 65 11.06 25.25 -10.13
CA HIS A 65 11.62 25.13 -8.78
C HIS A 65 11.93 23.68 -8.40
N ALA A 66 12.92 23.46 -7.54
CA ALA A 66 13.29 22.15 -7.02
C ALA A 66 13.55 22.22 -5.50
N TYR A 67 12.91 21.33 -4.75
CA TYR A 67 13.00 21.32 -3.29
C TYR A 67 14.18 20.48 -2.78
N SER A 68 14.90 21.00 -1.79
CA SER A 68 16.08 20.33 -1.23
C SER A 68 15.81 19.44 -0.01
N ILE A 69 14.67 19.65 0.66
CA ILE A 69 14.29 18.97 1.90
C ILE A 69 12.99 18.19 1.65
N PRO A 70 12.87 16.91 2.05
CA PRO A 70 11.60 16.19 2.01
C PRO A 70 10.56 16.88 2.91
N GLY A 71 9.29 16.90 2.53
CA GLY A 71 8.27 17.60 3.30
C GLY A 71 7.00 17.91 2.54
N ARG A 72 6.16 18.74 3.15
CA ARG A 72 4.92 19.25 2.56
C ARG A 72 4.97 20.76 2.42
N TYR A 73 4.66 21.25 1.23
CA TYR A 73 4.80 22.65 0.87
C TYR A 73 3.49 23.25 0.38
N VAL A 74 3.28 24.53 0.69
CA VAL A 74 2.17 25.33 0.18
C VAL A 74 2.75 26.42 -0.69
N VAL A 75 2.42 26.39 -1.98
CA VAL A 75 2.89 27.38 -2.96
C VAL A 75 1.85 28.49 -3.10
N VAL A 76 2.31 29.73 -2.93
CA VAL A 76 1.49 30.94 -3.04
C VAL A 76 1.93 31.74 -4.27
N LEU A 77 0.99 32.02 -5.15
CA LEU A 77 1.12 32.97 -6.24
C LEU A 77 0.49 34.30 -5.80
N THR A 78 1.24 35.39 -5.94
CA THR A 78 0.76 36.76 -5.79
C THR A 78 0.84 37.48 -7.13
N VAL A 79 -0.27 38.10 -7.55
CA VAL A 79 -0.35 38.92 -8.75
C VAL A 79 -0.72 40.35 -8.36
N THR A 80 0.07 41.33 -8.80
CA THR A 80 -0.21 42.76 -8.58
C THR A 80 -0.26 43.55 -9.88
N ASP A 81 -1.11 44.56 -9.91
CA ASP A 81 -1.25 45.54 -11.00
C ASP A 81 -0.31 46.76 -10.85
N GLY A 82 0.47 46.84 -9.76
CA GLY A 82 1.34 47.98 -9.46
C GLY A 82 0.60 49.27 -9.10
N ARG A 83 -0.72 49.23 -8.96
CA ARG A 83 -1.61 50.35 -8.60
C ARG A 83 -2.37 50.13 -7.29
N GLY A 84 -2.00 49.09 -6.56
CA GLY A 84 -2.53 48.78 -5.23
C GLY A 84 -3.55 47.64 -5.22
N GLY A 85 -3.84 47.03 -6.37
CA GLY A 85 -4.56 45.76 -6.44
C GLY A 85 -3.60 44.57 -6.35
N GLU A 86 -4.06 43.55 -5.62
CA GLU A 86 -3.34 42.30 -5.40
C GLU A 86 -4.34 41.14 -5.37
N ALA A 87 -3.94 40.00 -5.95
CA ALA A 87 -4.65 38.73 -5.84
C ALA A 87 -3.69 37.60 -5.46
N THR A 88 -4.19 36.66 -4.66
CA THR A 88 -3.49 35.42 -4.29
C THR A 88 -4.29 34.20 -4.71
N ASN A 89 -3.63 33.05 -4.85
CA ASN A 89 -4.30 31.76 -5.10
C ASN A 89 -4.83 31.10 -3.81
N ASP A 90 -5.21 31.86 -2.77
CA ASP A 90 -5.62 31.27 -1.49
C ASP A 90 -6.87 30.36 -1.60
N ASP A 91 -7.74 30.59 -2.60
CA ASP A 91 -8.91 29.74 -2.87
C ASP A 91 -8.58 28.47 -3.69
N ALA A 92 -7.36 28.37 -4.23
CA ALA A 92 -6.87 27.27 -5.06
C ALA A 92 -5.36 27.08 -4.84
N LEU A 93 -4.99 26.83 -3.58
CA LEU A 93 -3.60 26.62 -3.18
C LEU A 93 -3.02 25.39 -3.87
N LEU A 94 -1.74 25.50 -4.24
CA LEU A 94 -0.98 24.38 -4.78
C LEU A 94 -0.21 23.72 -3.62
N PHE A 95 -0.52 22.47 -3.35
CA PHE A 95 0.14 21.65 -2.33
C PHE A 95 1.15 20.72 -3.01
N ILE A 96 2.37 20.66 -2.48
CA ILE A 96 3.44 19.83 -3.01
C ILE A 96 3.96 18.89 -1.93
N GLN A 97 3.96 17.60 -2.23
CA GLN A 97 4.64 16.59 -1.43
C GLN A 97 6.02 16.29 -2.01
N VAL A 98 7.07 16.43 -1.20
CA VAL A 98 8.45 16.14 -1.59
C VAL A 98 8.95 14.96 -0.78
N ARG A 99 9.33 13.88 -1.46
CA ARG A 99 9.78 12.64 -0.84
C ARG A 99 11.30 12.50 -0.85
N PRO A 100 11.89 11.75 0.09
CA PRO A 100 13.29 11.34 -0.04
C PRO A 100 13.46 10.44 -1.26
N ARG A 101 14.68 10.33 -1.80
CA ARG A 101 14.94 9.39 -2.89
C ARG A 101 14.97 7.97 -2.33
N ALA A 102 14.62 6.98 -3.15
CA ALA A 102 14.68 5.58 -2.75
C ALA A 102 16.10 5.17 -2.26
N SER A 103 17.15 5.72 -2.85
CA SER A 103 18.54 5.52 -2.42
C SER A 103 18.84 6.03 -1.01
N ASP A 104 18.14 7.08 -0.59
CA ASP A 104 18.41 7.78 0.67
C ASP A 104 17.75 7.08 1.86
N VAL A 105 16.90 6.08 1.60
CA VAL A 105 16.07 5.39 2.60
C VAL A 105 16.09 3.87 2.40
N ALA A 106 17.00 3.37 1.57
CA ALA A 106 17.18 1.94 1.37
C ALA A 106 17.70 1.29 2.67
N PRO A 107 17.22 0.08 3.02
CA PRO A 107 17.80 -0.68 4.11
C PRO A 107 19.32 -0.81 3.96
N PRO A 108 20.10 -0.60 5.04
CA PRO A 108 21.56 -0.78 4.98
C PRO A 108 21.93 -2.24 4.69
N SER A 109 23.13 -2.47 4.15
CA SER A 109 23.68 -3.82 4.00
C SER A 109 24.05 -4.44 5.36
N ALA A 110 24.03 -5.76 5.45
CA ALA A 110 24.44 -6.49 6.65
C ALA A 110 25.87 -6.11 7.09
N PRO A 111 26.11 -5.88 8.41
CA PRO A 111 27.44 -5.61 8.92
C PRO A 111 28.30 -6.88 8.87
N LEU A 112 29.63 -6.71 8.83
CA LEU A 112 30.57 -7.84 8.87
C LEU A 112 30.42 -8.65 10.17
N SER A 113 30.51 -9.99 10.08
CA SER A 113 30.40 -10.89 11.22
C SER A 113 31.40 -10.52 12.32
N GLY A 114 30.93 -10.41 13.57
CA GLY A 114 31.75 -10.04 14.74
C GLY A 114 32.00 -8.54 14.93
N ALA A 115 31.59 -7.67 13.98
CA ALA A 115 31.67 -6.22 14.13
C ALA A 115 30.52 -5.62 14.95
N CYS A 116 29.53 -6.43 15.33
CA CYS A 116 28.32 -5.97 16.00
C CYS A 116 28.14 -6.50 17.42
N ALA A 117 28.03 -5.59 18.38
CA ALA A 117 27.70 -5.90 19.76
C ALA A 117 26.21 -5.61 20.01
N TRP A 118 25.36 -6.65 19.98
CA TRP A 118 23.90 -6.67 20.26
C TRP A 118 23.01 -5.69 19.46
N SER A 119 23.39 -4.43 19.26
CA SER A 119 22.75 -3.43 18.40
C SER A 119 23.81 -2.54 17.74
N CYS A 120 23.74 -2.36 16.42
CA CYS A 120 24.70 -1.57 15.66
C CYS A 120 24.11 -0.37 14.93
N THR A 121 25.06 0.52 14.60
CA THR A 121 25.06 1.74 13.78
C THR A 121 23.73 2.11 13.13
N PRO A 122 23.25 3.37 13.31
CA PRO A 122 22.10 3.82 12.55
C PRO A 122 22.41 3.83 11.06
N GLY A 123 21.54 3.20 10.28
CA GLY A 123 21.50 3.30 8.84
C GLY A 123 20.83 4.60 8.39
N PRO A 124 20.36 4.65 7.13
CA PRO A 124 19.60 5.79 6.64
C PRO A 124 18.38 6.10 7.54
N ALA A 125 18.05 7.38 7.62
CA ALA A 125 17.00 7.90 8.48
C ALA A 125 16.11 8.87 7.70
N VAL A 126 14.83 8.91 8.10
CA VAL A 126 13.81 9.78 7.51
C VAL A 126 13.23 10.67 8.60
N GLY A 127 13.24 11.97 8.34
CA GLY A 127 12.44 12.92 9.11
C GLY A 127 11.00 12.90 8.62
N ILE A 128 10.07 12.72 9.55
CA ILE A 128 8.64 12.90 9.30
C ILE A 128 8.18 14.05 10.19
N LEU A 129 7.63 15.09 9.58
CA LEU A 129 7.02 16.22 10.28
C LEU A 129 5.55 16.28 9.88
N ALA A 130 4.66 15.98 10.83
CA ALA A 130 3.22 16.11 10.66
C ALA A 130 2.71 17.32 11.44
N ALA A 131 1.73 18.02 10.88
CA ALA A 131 1.00 19.09 11.55
C ALA A 131 -0.50 18.78 11.49
N ASN A 132 -1.24 19.13 12.54
CA ASN A 132 -2.69 18.88 12.56
C ASN A 132 -3.47 19.82 11.63
N GLN A 133 -2.86 20.92 11.19
CA GLN A 133 -3.44 21.91 10.30
C GLN A 133 -2.35 22.50 9.40
N THR A 134 -2.68 22.72 8.13
CA THR A 134 -1.78 23.35 7.14
C THR A 134 -2.08 24.83 6.96
N THR A 135 -3.36 25.20 7.04
CA THR A 135 -3.83 26.57 6.87
C THR A 135 -4.56 27.01 8.13
N VAL A 136 -4.14 28.12 8.74
CA VAL A 136 -4.66 28.59 10.02
C VAL A 136 -4.90 30.10 10.04
N ALA A 137 -5.76 30.56 10.95
CA ALA A 137 -5.88 31.99 11.26
C ALA A 137 -4.67 32.46 12.08
N ALA A 138 -4.27 33.72 11.92
CA ALA A 138 -3.23 34.34 12.74
C ALA A 138 -3.55 34.20 14.24
N GLY A 139 -2.60 33.66 14.99
CA GLY A 139 -2.74 33.39 16.40
C GLY A 139 -3.49 32.11 16.76
N ALA A 140 -3.77 31.20 15.81
CA ALA A 140 -4.17 29.84 16.16
C ALA A 140 -2.96 29.00 16.61
N TRP A 141 -3.20 28.00 17.46
CA TRP A 141 -2.19 27.00 17.81
C TRP A 141 -2.15 25.91 16.74
N VAL A 142 -0.94 25.60 16.26
CA VAL A 142 -0.68 24.44 15.41
C VAL A 142 0.10 23.41 16.22
N ARG A 143 -0.34 22.17 16.19
CA ARG A 143 0.33 21.04 16.84
C ARG A 143 1.19 20.33 15.81
N PHE A 144 2.39 19.94 16.22
CA PHE A 144 3.36 19.24 15.39
C PHE A 144 3.78 17.94 16.06
N ASP A 145 4.03 16.92 15.24
CA ASP A 145 4.59 15.64 15.66
C ASP A 145 5.75 15.25 14.75
N ALA A 146 6.90 15.00 15.37
CA ALA A 146 8.09 14.47 14.72
C ALA A 146 8.43 13.05 15.16
N ASN A 147 7.68 12.47 16.11
CA ASN A 147 8.01 11.18 16.69
C ASN A 147 7.77 9.99 15.75
N ALA A 148 7.09 10.22 14.63
CA ALA A 148 7.00 9.28 13.52
C ALA A 148 8.30 9.15 12.70
N SER A 149 9.27 10.06 12.87
CA SER A 149 10.59 9.96 12.24
C SER A 149 11.25 8.63 12.61
N TRP A 150 12.04 8.04 11.70
CA TRP A 150 12.59 6.71 11.90
C TRP A 150 14.00 6.56 11.30
N ALA A 151 14.71 5.53 11.75
CA ALA A 151 16.02 5.14 11.24
C ALA A 151 16.16 3.61 11.24
N TYR A 152 16.96 3.07 10.32
CA TYR A 152 17.33 1.66 10.39
C TYR A 152 18.34 1.43 11.51
N THR A 153 18.20 0.32 12.22
CA THR A 153 19.21 -0.20 13.14
C THR A 153 19.46 -1.66 12.85
N TRP A 154 20.68 -2.14 13.07
CA TRP A 154 21.01 -3.56 12.95
C TRP A 154 20.93 -4.24 14.32
N ASN A 155 20.13 -5.29 14.44
CA ASN A 155 19.99 -6.07 15.66
C ASN A 155 20.50 -7.50 15.47
N TRP A 156 21.34 -7.99 16.39
CA TRP A 156 21.95 -9.34 16.30
C TRP A 156 21.21 -10.33 17.21
N ASN A 157 20.44 -11.27 16.63
CA ASN A 157 19.74 -12.33 17.37
C ASN A 157 20.45 -13.69 17.21
N ASN A 158 21.26 -14.07 18.19
CA ASN A 158 22.11 -15.26 18.09
C ASN A 158 21.43 -16.60 18.49
N ALA A 159 20.11 -16.74 18.29
CA ALA A 159 19.34 -17.78 18.99
C ALA A 159 19.29 -19.16 18.31
N SER A 160 19.77 -19.35 17.07
CA SER A 160 19.74 -20.69 16.45
C SER A 160 20.70 -20.94 15.28
N ASN A 161 21.24 -19.92 14.62
CA ASN A 161 22.26 -20.10 13.58
C ASN A 161 23.25 -18.92 13.53
N HIS A 162 24.47 -19.13 14.05
CA HIS A 162 25.54 -18.13 14.08
C HIS A 162 25.98 -17.60 12.70
N SER A 163 25.54 -18.23 11.61
CA SER A 163 25.99 -17.94 10.24
C SER A 163 25.04 -17.06 9.40
N GLU A 164 23.81 -16.79 9.87
CA GLU A 164 22.82 -15.97 9.14
C GLU A 164 22.91 -14.47 9.46
N GLY A 165 23.59 -14.10 10.56
CA GLY A 165 23.74 -12.71 10.97
C GLY A 165 22.43 -12.08 11.48
N GLY A 166 22.53 -10.88 12.06
CA GLY A 166 21.36 -10.13 12.54
C GLY A 166 20.39 -9.69 11.43
N ALA A 167 19.42 -8.83 11.75
CA ALA A 167 18.51 -8.20 10.79
C ALA A 167 18.46 -6.68 10.97
N ALA A 168 18.25 -5.93 9.88
CA ALA A 168 17.94 -4.51 9.95
C ALA A 168 16.47 -4.31 10.32
N ILE A 169 16.20 -3.45 11.30
CA ILE A 169 14.86 -3.10 11.73
C ILE A 169 14.68 -1.58 11.70
N PRO A 170 13.56 -1.05 11.16
CA PRO A 170 13.22 0.35 11.29
C PRO A 170 12.79 0.63 12.74
N VAL A 171 13.37 1.67 13.36
CA VAL A 171 13.03 2.11 14.72
C VAL A 171 12.55 3.56 14.64
N SER A 172 11.38 3.84 15.20
CA SER A 172 10.87 5.21 15.26
C SER A 172 11.43 5.99 16.44
N ALA A 173 11.36 7.32 16.37
CA ALA A 173 11.74 8.21 17.44
C ALA A 173 10.85 8.03 18.68
N ALA A 174 9.58 7.68 18.50
CA ALA A 174 8.69 7.29 19.60
C ALA A 174 9.17 6.02 20.32
N ASP A 175 9.64 5.02 19.58
CA ASP A 175 10.00 3.72 20.16
C ASP A 175 11.34 3.75 20.90
N ASN A 176 12.29 4.57 20.44
CA ASN A 176 13.60 4.70 21.06
C ASN A 176 14.18 6.10 20.93
N ALA A 177 13.76 6.99 21.83
CA ALA A 177 14.22 8.37 21.88
C ALA A 177 15.76 8.53 22.01
N SER A 178 16.46 7.54 22.57
CA SER A 178 17.92 7.60 22.73
C SER A 178 18.69 7.56 21.40
N LEU A 179 18.08 7.00 20.34
CA LEU A 179 18.63 7.04 18.99
C LEU A 179 18.50 8.42 18.33
N PHE A 180 17.48 9.19 18.74
CA PHE A 180 17.08 10.48 18.17
C PHE A 180 17.40 11.59 19.19
N THR A 181 18.69 11.86 19.31
CA THR A 181 19.26 12.62 20.43
C THR A 181 18.86 14.08 20.43
N ILE A 182 18.60 14.66 19.25
CA ILE A 182 18.22 16.07 19.09
C ILE A 182 17.13 16.16 18.03
N LEU A 183 16.01 16.80 18.38
CA LEU A 183 14.99 17.35 17.49
C LEU A 183 15.02 18.87 17.64
N ASN A 184 15.10 19.58 16.52
CA ASN A 184 15.15 21.04 16.50
C ASN A 184 14.17 21.59 15.47
N TYR A 185 13.19 22.36 15.95
CA TYR A 185 12.18 23.03 15.14
C TYR A 185 12.61 24.47 14.86
N GLY A 186 12.84 24.79 13.59
CA GLY A 186 12.96 26.16 13.10
C GLY A 186 11.62 26.63 12.56
N TRP A 187 10.99 27.61 13.20
CA TRP A 187 9.60 28.02 12.91
C TRP A 187 9.43 28.87 11.65
N GLY A 188 10.48 29.53 11.17
CA GLY A 188 10.43 30.36 9.96
C GLY A 188 9.76 31.74 10.13
N ASP A 189 9.14 32.03 11.28
CA ASP A 189 8.52 33.32 11.59
C ASP A 189 9.43 34.29 12.38
N GLY A 190 10.68 33.89 12.60
CA GLY A 190 11.66 34.63 13.40
C GLY A 190 11.61 34.32 14.90
N SER A 191 10.67 33.49 15.36
CA SER A 191 10.66 33.00 16.75
C SER A 191 11.88 32.12 17.04
N PRO A 192 12.39 32.08 18.29
CA PRO A 192 13.50 31.20 18.65
C PRO A 192 13.18 29.73 18.36
N PRO A 193 14.17 28.94 17.89
CA PRO A 193 13.94 27.53 17.63
C PRO A 193 13.65 26.77 18.93
N THR A 194 12.90 25.68 18.81
CA THR A 194 12.59 24.77 19.93
C THR A 194 13.37 23.48 19.75
N GLY A 195 14.25 23.16 20.71
CA GLY A 195 15.13 21.99 20.65
C GLY A 195 14.99 21.07 21.88
N GLY A 196 15.21 19.78 21.70
CA GLY A 196 15.13 18.76 22.75
C GLY A 196 15.25 17.33 22.21
N SER A 197 14.85 16.34 22.99
CA SER A 197 14.77 14.94 22.55
C SER A 197 13.37 14.59 22.03
N SER A 198 13.21 13.40 21.44
CA SER A 198 11.89 12.82 21.10
C SER A 198 10.90 12.85 22.27
N GLU A 199 11.37 12.61 23.49
CA GLU A 199 10.52 12.65 24.69
C GLU A 199 10.10 14.06 25.10
N THR A 200 10.98 15.06 24.93
CA THR A 200 10.72 16.41 25.46
C THR A 200 10.09 17.37 24.45
N VAL A 201 10.38 17.20 23.15
CA VAL A 201 9.88 18.11 22.10
C VAL A 201 9.38 17.39 20.85
N GLY A 202 9.38 16.06 20.86
CA GLY A 202 8.87 15.22 19.78
C GLY A 202 7.47 15.60 19.30
N THR A 203 6.58 15.85 20.26
CA THR A 203 5.30 16.51 20.03
C THR A 203 5.35 17.90 20.63
N THR A 204 5.04 18.92 19.84
CA THR A 204 5.10 20.33 20.28
C THR A 204 3.98 21.17 19.66
N SER A 205 3.89 22.44 20.03
CA SER A 205 2.92 23.37 19.46
C SER A 205 3.54 24.75 19.28
N HIS A 206 3.16 25.44 18.21
CA HIS A 206 3.62 26.80 17.91
C HIS A 206 2.46 27.69 17.47
N ARG A 207 2.62 29.00 17.68
CA ARG A 207 1.62 30.01 17.37
C ARG A 207 2.22 31.07 16.45
N PHE A 208 1.76 31.08 15.19
CA PHE A 208 2.14 32.10 14.22
C PHE A 208 1.23 33.32 14.36
N THR A 209 1.81 34.49 14.63
CA THR A 209 1.02 35.69 14.99
C THR A 209 0.77 36.63 13.82
N ARG A 210 1.44 36.42 12.67
CA ARG A 210 1.33 37.27 11.48
C ARG A 210 0.84 36.44 10.30
N PRO A 211 -0.02 36.99 9.42
CA PRO A 211 -0.33 36.37 8.14
C PRO A 211 0.93 36.18 7.30
N GLY A 212 0.98 35.10 6.52
CA GLY A 212 2.15 34.74 5.74
C GLY A 212 2.23 33.26 5.45
N SER A 213 3.33 32.84 4.82
CA SER A 213 3.67 31.43 4.64
C SER A 213 4.98 31.18 5.38
N PHE A 214 4.98 30.22 6.31
CA PHE A 214 6.11 29.96 7.19
C PHE A 214 6.63 28.54 6.97
N PHE A 215 7.90 28.43 6.60
CA PHE A 215 8.56 27.14 6.47
C PHE A 215 9.04 26.65 7.84
N VAL A 216 8.36 25.61 8.35
CA VAL A 216 8.79 24.90 9.56
C VAL A 216 9.79 23.84 9.15
N ARG A 217 11.03 23.98 9.61
CA ARG A 217 12.09 23.00 9.38
C ARG A 217 12.30 22.17 10.65
N LEU A 218 12.05 20.87 10.55
CA LEU A 218 12.56 19.91 11.52
C LEU A 218 14.00 19.54 11.12
N THR A 219 14.94 19.67 12.05
CA THR A 219 16.27 19.04 11.94
C THR A 219 16.40 18.05 13.08
N LEU A 220 16.72 16.81 12.77
CA LEU A 220 16.88 15.76 13.76
C LEU A 220 18.21 15.05 13.61
N THR A 221 18.81 14.65 14.73
CA THR A 221 20.09 13.95 14.77
C THR A 221 19.86 12.49 15.13
N VAL A 222 20.30 11.59 14.25
CA VAL A 222 20.37 10.14 14.48
C VAL A 222 21.84 9.74 14.63
N ALA A 223 22.23 9.36 15.85
CA ALA A 223 23.63 9.29 16.28
C ALA A 223 24.47 10.52 15.88
N THR A 224 25.26 10.44 14.80
CA THR A 224 26.13 11.53 14.32
C THR A 224 25.64 12.18 13.02
N VAL A 225 24.53 11.68 12.43
CA VAL A 225 23.99 12.16 11.16
C VAL A 225 22.76 13.02 11.41
N ALA A 226 22.69 14.19 10.78
CA ALA A 226 21.51 15.04 10.81
C ALA A 226 20.67 14.84 9.54
N VAL A 227 19.36 14.65 9.71
CA VAL A 227 18.38 14.65 8.62
C VAL A 227 17.35 15.76 8.84
N SER A 228 16.63 16.16 7.80
CA SER A 228 15.65 17.25 7.88
C SER A 228 14.34 16.89 7.19
N ALA A 229 13.25 17.46 7.71
CA ALA A 229 11.93 17.45 7.08
C ALA A 229 11.32 18.85 7.12
N GLY A 230 10.49 19.18 6.13
CA GLY A 230 9.86 20.48 5.96
C GLY A 230 8.34 20.42 6.04
N TYR A 231 7.74 21.49 6.56
CA TYR A 231 6.29 21.69 6.51
C TYR A 231 5.96 23.18 6.39
N THR A 232 5.22 23.59 5.36
CA THR A 232 4.77 24.97 5.21
C THR A 232 3.44 25.18 5.93
N ILE A 233 3.37 26.19 6.81
CA ILE A 233 2.12 26.66 7.42
C ILE A 233 1.67 27.94 6.72
N ARG A 234 0.46 27.93 6.17
CA ARG A 234 -0.20 29.12 5.60
C ARG A 234 -1.04 29.80 6.68
N VAL A 235 -0.71 31.04 7.00
CA VAL A 235 -1.41 31.84 8.02
C VAL A 235 -2.18 32.94 7.34
N THR A 236 -3.49 33.00 7.58
CA THR A 236 -4.40 33.97 6.98
C THR A 236 -4.91 34.96 8.03
N THR A 237 -5.43 36.10 7.58
CA THR A 237 -6.01 37.14 8.45
C THR A 237 -7.38 36.74 9.01
N GLY A 238 -8.05 35.75 8.41
CA GLY A 238 -9.40 35.32 8.76
C GLY A 238 -9.51 33.82 8.98
N VAL A 239 -10.74 33.31 8.94
CA VAL A 239 -10.98 31.85 8.96
C VAL A 239 -10.53 31.29 7.61
N PRO A 240 -9.62 30.29 7.60
CA PRO A 240 -9.15 29.70 6.35
C PRO A 240 -10.29 28.97 5.64
N SER A 241 -10.36 29.10 4.32
CA SER A 241 -11.21 28.26 3.49
C SER A 241 -10.62 26.86 3.39
N PHE A 242 -11.49 25.84 3.27
CA PHE A 242 -11.05 24.49 2.95
C PHE A 242 -10.67 24.43 1.48
N VAL A 243 -9.46 23.95 1.20
CA VAL A 243 -8.97 23.68 -0.16
C VAL A 243 -8.68 22.20 -0.25
N MET A 244 -9.28 21.52 -1.24
CA MET A 244 -8.99 20.11 -1.50
C MET A 244 -7.53 19.97 -1.92
N LYS A 245 -6.77 19.17 -1.17
CA LYS A 245 -5.41 18.81 -1.55
C LYS A 245 -5.44 17.69 -2.57
N HIS A 246 -4.47 17.71 -3.48
CA HIS A 246 -4.16 16.62 -4.38
C HIS A 246 -5.36 15.92 -5.05
N PRO A 247 -6.23 16.64 -5.80
CA PRO A 247 -7.46 16.06 -6.35
C PRO A 247 -7.25 14.88 -7.31
N SER A 248 -6.02 14.63 -7.77
CA SER A 248 -5.66 13.50 -8.64
C SER A 248 -5.13 12.27 -7.89
N ILE A 249 -4.81 12.41 -6.60
CA ILE A 249 -4.12 11.41 -5.78
C ILE A 249 -5.01 11.04 -4.60
N PHE A 250 -5.21 9.75 -4.37
CA PHE A 250 -5.81 9.26 -3.13
C PHE A 250 -4.72 8.77 -2.19
N THR A 251 -4.61 9.34 -0.99
CA THR A 251 -3.57 9.01 -0.01
C THR A 251 -4.16 8.25 1.18
N SER A 252 -3.75 6.99 1.34
CA SER A 252 -4.00 6.18 2.53
C SER A 252 -2.74 6.11 3.39
N VAL A 253 -2.87 6.33 4.69
CA VAL A 253 -1.77 6.31 5.65
C VAL A 253 -1.95 5.16 6.63
N THR A 254 -0.99 4.23 6.62
CA THR A 254 -0.99 3.02 7.42
C THR A 254 0.27 2.90 8.28
N PHE A 255 0.31 1.93 9.18
CA PHE A 255 1.52 1.51 9.89
C PHE A 255 2.16 0.25 9.28
N GLY A 256 1.38 -0.47 8.46
CA GLY A 256 1.82 -1.70 7.81
C GLY A 256 2.84 -1.43 6.72
N GLU A 257 3.81 -2.32 6.59
CA GLU A 257 4.70 -2.40 5.44
C GLU A 257 4.49 -3.78 4.81
N PRO A 258 4.32 -3.86 3.48
CA PRO A 258 4.20 -5.16 2.85
C PRO A 258 5.49 -5.97 3.00
N ASP A 259 5.39 -7.25 3.36
CA ASP A 259 6.54 -8.17 3.29
C ASP A 259 6.82 -8.59 1.84
N SER A 260 5.75 -8.74 1.06
CA SER A 260 5.78 -9.16 -0.34
C SER A 260 4.60 -8.59 -1.11
N LEU A 261 4.81 -8.32 -2.40
CA LEU A 261 3.76 -7.97 -3.37
C LEU A 261 3.59 -9.06 -4.44
N ASP A 262 4.07 -10.27 -4.16
CA ASP A 262 3.79 -11.48 -4.95
C ASP A 262 2.58 -12.22 -4.34
N PRO A 263 1.46 -12.38 -5.09
CA PRO A 263 0.29 -13.11 -4.59
C PRO A 263 0.54 -14.55 -4.12
N ALA A 264 1.61 -15.20 -4.60
CA ALA A 264 1.97 -16.55 -4.18
C ALA A 264 2.74 -16.61 -2.84
N ILE A 265 3.21 -15.45 -2.36
CA ILE A 265 4.04 -15.33 -1.15
C ILE A 265 3.30 -14.54 -0.07
N ASN A 266 2.63 -13.45 -0.44
CA ASN A 266 2.04 -12.54 0.53
C ASN A 266 0.91 -13.20 1.34
N ALA A 267 1.08 -13.27 2.66
CA ALA A 267 0.08 -13.78 3.60
C ALA A 267 -0.38 -12.73 4.62
N GLU A 268 0.10 -11.48 4.51
CA GLU A 268 -0.20 -10.41 5.46
C GLU A 268 -1.10 -9.31 4.85
N ASN A 269 -1.70 -8.49 5.72
CA ASN A 269 -2.79 -7.57 5.36
C ASN A 269 -2.34 -6.34 4.56
N SER A 270 -1.14 -5.80 4.84
CA SER A 270 -0.59 -4.59 4.22
C SER A 270 -0.34 -4.82 2.73
N GLY A 271 0.32 -5.93 2.38
CA GLY A 271 0.46 -6.41 1.02
C GLY A 271 -0.88 -6.83 0.44
N GLY A 272 -1.76 -7.45 1.25
CA GLY A 272 -3.11 -7.83 0.83
C GLY A 272 -3.94 -6.66 0.30
N GLU A 273 -3.90 -5.50 0.96
CA GLU A 273 -4.57 -4.26 0.53
C GLU A 273 -4.06 -3.81 -0.86
N ILE A 274 -2.75 -3.86 -1.07
CA ILE A 274 -2.12 -3.50 -2.34
C ILE A 274 -2.49 -4.50 -3.44
N LEU A 275 -2.34 -5.79 -3.14
CA LEU A 275 -2.59 -6.88 -4.09
C LEU A 275 -4.01 -6.87 -4.63
N GLN A 276 -5.01 -6.52 -3.84
CA GLN A 276 -6.41 -6.48 -4.29
C GLN A 276 -6.71 -5.37 -5.31
N ASN A 277 -5.85 -4.34 -5.36
CA ASN A 277 -5.92 -3.24 -6.32
C ASN A 277 -5.07 -3.50 -7.57
N VAL A 278 -4.02 -4.31 -7.45
CA VAL A 278 -3.10 -4.66 -8.55
C VAL A 278 -3.52 -5.94 -9.28
N TYR A 279 -3.98 -6.94 -8.54
CA TYR A 279 -4.40 -8.24 -9.05
C TYR A 279 -5.87 -8.50 -8.75
N GLU A 280 -6.46 -9.35 -9.57
CA GLU A 280 -7.86 -9.72 -9.42
C GLU A 280 -8.04 -11.23 -9.38
N THR A 281 -9.10 -11.65 -8.69
CA THR A 281 -9.54 -13.03 -8.57
C THR A 281 -10.66 -13.36 -9.57
N LEU A 282 -10.98 -14.64 -9.75
CA LEU A 282 -12.09 -15.06 -10.62
C LEU A 282 -13.47 -14.61 -10.12
N VAL A 283 -13.66 -14.62 -8.81
CA VAL A 283 -14.89 -14.23 -8.11
C VAL A 283 -14.53 -13.35 -6.93
N TRP A 284 -15.48 -12.55 -6.45
CA TRP A 284 -15.26 -11.64 -5.32
C TRP A 284 -16.44 -11.63 -4.36
N TYR A 285 -16.26 -11.04 -3.18
CA TYR A 285 -17.37 -10.76 -2.28
C TYR A 285 -18.31 -9.73 -2.90
N GLN A 286 -19.62 -9.93 -2.72
CA GLN A 286 -20.64 -9.01 -3.25
C GLN A 286 -20.42 -7.59 -2.68
N PRO A 287 -20.14 -6.58 -3.53
CA PRO A 287 -19.95 -5.21 -3.05
C PRO A 287 -21.20 -4.69 -2.32
N GLY A 288 -20.99 -4.00 -1.21
CA GLY A 288 -22.06 -3.45 -0.38
C GLY A 288 -22.85 -4.48 0.44
N SER A 289 -22.37 -5.72 0.52
CA SER A 289 -22.95 -6.77 1.36
C SER A 289 -22.01 -7.11 2.53
N ASP A 290 -22.57 -7.18 3.73
CA ASP A 290 -21.86 -7.70 4.91
C ASP A 290 -21.85 -9.24 4.96
N ASN A 291 -22.48 -9.90 3.96
CA ASN A 291 -22.58 -11.34 3.90
C ASN A 291 -21.47 -11.94 3.02
N VAL A 292 -20.50 -12.57 3.69
CA VAL A 292 -19.36 -13.26 3.05
C VAL A 292 -19.73 -14.54 2.28
N THR A 293 -20.98 -14.99 2.37
CA THR A 293 -21.46 -16.17 1.61
C THR A 293 -21.93 -15.82 0.20
N VAL A 294 -22.18 -14.53 -0.08
CA VAL A 294 -22.66 -14.07 -1.38
C VAL A 294 -21.47 -13.57 -2.19
N LEU A 295 -21.19 -14.26 -3.30
CA LEU A 295 -20.12 -13.90 -4.21
C LEU A 295 -20.67 -13.27 -5.48
N ALA A 296 -19.88 -12.37 -6.06
CA ALA A 296 -20.09 -11.73 -7.34
C ALA A 296 -19.03 -12.22 -8.36
N PRO A 297 -19.38 -12.25 -9.67
CA PRO A 297 -18.39 -12.50 -10.72
C PRO A 297 -17.38 -11.35 -10.80
N ARG A 298 -16.08 -11.67 -10.85
CA ARG A 298 -15.00 -10.70 -11.08
C ARG A 298 -14.34 -10.99 -12.43
N LEU A 299 -13.21 -11.70 -12.51
CA LEU A 299 -12.62 -12.09 -13.81
C LEU A 299 -13.41 -13.18 -14.55
N ALA A 300 -14.21 -13.98 -13.82
CA ALA A 300 -15.19 -14.88 -14.42
C ALA A 300 -16.47 -14.11 -14.80
N MET A 301 -17.18 -14.56 -15.84
CA MET A 301 -18.47 -14.00 -16.24
C MET A 301 -19.58 -14.31 -15.24
N LEU A 302 -19.50 -15.46 -14.58
CA LEU A 302 -20.50 -15.96 -13.62
C LEU A 302 -19.79 -16.61 -12.44
N VAL A 303 -20.41 -16.58 -11.26
CA VAL A 303 -20.02 -17.43 -10.12
C VAL A 303 -20.43 -18.86 -10.43
N PRO A 304 -19.52 -19.86 -10.35
CA PRO A 304 -19.89 -21.25 -10.58
C PRO A 304 -20.98 -21.73 -9.62
N SER A 305 -21.95 -22.48 -10.12
CA SER A 305 -22.97 -23.17 -9.32
C SER A 305 -23.38 -24.49 -9.98
N GLU A 306 -24.01 -25.40 -9.26
CA GLU A 306 -24.61 -26.60 -9.88
C GLU A 306 -25.69 -26.20 -10.90
N ALA A 307 -26.48 -25.17 -10.60
CA ALA A 307 -27.58 -24.71 -11.44
C ALA A 307 -27.14 -24.20 -12.82
N ASN A 308 -25.96 -23.58 -12.91
CA ASN A 308 -25.38 -23.13 -14.18
C ASN A 308 -24.34 -24.10 -14.76
N GLY A 309 -24.22 -25.31 -14.19
CA GLY A 309 -23.24 -26.32 -14.61
C GLY A 309 -21.78 -25.98 -14.29
N GLY A 310 -21.53 -24.87 -13.58
CA GLY A 310 -20.21 -24.46 -13.14
C GLY A 310 -19.67 -25.31 -11.99
N ILE A 311 -20.51 -26.02 -11.24
CA ILE A 311 -20.10 -26.99 -10.21
C ILE A 311 -20.66 -28.36 -10.58
N SER A 312 -19.82 -29.41 -10.57
CA SER A 312 -20.29 -30.78 -10.77
C SER A 312 -21.14 -31.27 -9.59
N PRO A 313 -22.11 -32.19 -9.80
CA PRO A 313 -23.00 -32.67 -8.72
C PRO A 313 -22.29 -33.33 -7.52
N ASP A 314 -21.04 -33.78 -7.70
CA ASP A 314 -20.21 -34.31 -6.62
C ASP A 314 -19.44 -33.22 -5.85
N GLY A 315 -19.58 -31.95 -6.23
CA GLY A 315 -18.91 -30.80 -5.62
C GLY A 315 -17.39 -30.77 -5.82
N ARG A 316 -16.84 -31.53 -6.78
CA ARG A 316 -15.39 -31.67 -6.97
C ARG A 316 -14.82 -30.92 -8.16
N ASN A 317 -15.63 -30.50 -9.12
CA ASN A 317 -15.15 -29.81 -10.31
C ASN A 317 -15.83 -28.44 -10.43
N TYR A 318 -15.02 -27.40 -10.56
CA TYR A 318 -15.47 -26.02 -10.69
C TYR A 318 -15.00 -25.48 -12.04
N THR A 319 -15.94 -25.15 -12.93
CA THR A 319 -15.66 -24.58 -14.24
C THR A 319 -15.97 -23.10 -14.23
N PHE A 320 -14.96 -22.29 -14.53
CA PHE A 320 -15.07 -20.84 -14.66
C PHE A 320 -15.07 -20.48 -16.14
N THR A 321 -16.08 -19.72 -16.58
CA THR A 321 -16.07 -19.06 -17.88
C THR A 321 -15.51 -17.66 -17.70
N LEU A 322 -14.41 -17.36 -18.38
CA LEU A 322 -13.65 -16.12 -18.21
C LEU A 322 -14.26 -14.99 -19.04
N ARG A 323 -14.14 -13.76 -18.53
CA ARG A 323 -14.50 -12.58 -19.32
C ARG A 323 -13.59 -12.46 -20.54
N PRO A 324 -14.13 -12.18 -21.73
CA PRO A 324 -13.31 -11.83 -22.87
C PRO A 324 -12.63 -10.48 -22.64
N ASP A 325 -11.49 -10.27 -23.29
CA ASP A 325 -10.80 -8.97 -23.41
C ASP A 325 -10.32 -8.33 -22.09
N VAL A 326 -10.31 -9.05 -20.97
CA VAL A 326 -9.56 -8.61 -19.77
C VAL A 326 -8.09 -8.50 -20.17
N ARG A 327 -7.49 -7.34 -19.91
CA ARG A 327 -6.07 -7.11 -20.17
C ARG A 327 -5.28 -7.12 -18.87
N PHE A 328 -4.11 -7.71 -18.92
CA PHE A 328 -3.06 -7.48 -17.94
C PHE A 328 -2.48 -6.08 -18.12
N HIS A 329 -1.75 -5.60 -17.12
CA HIS A 329 -1.09 -4.30 -17.15
C HIS A 329 -0.06 -4.17 -18.28
N SER A 330 0.48 -5.30 -18.77
CA SER A 330 1.33 -5.38 -19.98
C SER A 330 0.58 -5.12 -21.30
N GLY A 331 -0.75 -5.15 -21.27
CA GLY A 331 -1.63 -5.09 -22.44
C GLY A 331 -2.00 -6.46 -23.01
N ALA A 332 -1.37 -7.55 -22.55
CA ALA A 332 -1.73 -8.91 -22.94
C ALA A 332 -3.17 -9.26 -22.53
N VAL A 333 -3.88 -10.02 -23.36
CA VAL A 333 -5.24 -10.48 -23.04
C VAL A 333 -5.14 -11.72 -22.15
N MET A 334 -5.93 -11.74 -21.07
CA MET A 334 -6.02 -12.87 -20.15
C MET A 334 -6.56 -14.11 -20.84
N THR A 335 -5.92 -15.25 -20.58
CA THR A 335 -6.33 -16.55 -21.11
C THR A 335 -6.56 -17.56 -19.97
N PRO A 336 -7.24 -18.69 -20.24
CA PRO A 336 -7.31 -19.79 -19.28
C PRO A 336 -5.93 -20.32 -18.84
N ASP A 337 -4.91 -20.19 -19.70
CA ASP A 337 -3.55 -20.65 -19.39
C ASP A 337 -2.89 -19.79 -18.30
N ASP A 338 -3.26 -18.50 -18.18
CA ASP A 338 -2.80 -17.60 -17.10
C ASP A 338 -3.46 -17.96 -15.77
N VAL A 339 -4.76 -18.27 -15.77
CA VAL A 339 -5.48 -18.71 -14.57
C VAL A 339 -4.94 -20.05 -14.07
N ALA A 340 -4.76 -21.02 -14.96
CA ALA A 340 -4.17 -22.31 -14.63
C ALA A 340 -2.77 -22.12 -14.03
N TYR A 341 -1.92 -21.32 -14.71
CA TYR A 341 -0.59 -21.00 -14.22
C TYR A 341 -0.61 -20.34 -12.85
N SER A 342 -1.51 -19.40 -12.58
CA SER A 342 -1.57 -18.68 -11.31
C SER A 342 -1.84 -19.61 -10.12
N ILE A 343 -2.84 -20.49 -10.25
CA ILE A 343 -3.19 -21.48 -9.21
C ILE A 343 -2.05 -22.49 -9.04
N GLN A 344 -1.50 -22.97 -10.15
CA GLN A 344 -0.37 -23.91 -10.15
C GLN A 344 0.86 -23.29 -9.51
N ARG A 345 1.14 -22.01 -9.78
CA ARG A 345 2.27 -21.26 -9.26
C ARG A 345 2.20 -21.10 -7.75
N VAL A 346 1.05 -20.76 -7.18
CA VAL A 346 0.88 -20.66 -5.72
C VAL A 346 1.26 -21.98 -5.02
N LEU A 347 0.74 -23.10 -5.53
CA LEU A 347 1.02 -24.43 -5.02
C LEU A 347 2.49 -24.84 -5.27
N ALA A 348 3.08 -24.38 -6.37
CA ALA A 348 4.44 -24.72 -6.74
C ALA A 348 5.51 -23.93 -5.98
N VAL A 349 5.22 -22.67 -5.65
CA VAL A 349 6.09 -21.82 -4.84
C VAL A 349 6.16 -22.36 -3.41
N HIS A 350 5.03 -22.82 -2.86
CA HIS A 350 4.95 -23.47 -1.55
C HIS A 350 5.71 -22.71 -0.46
N ASP A 351 5.58 -21.38 -0.41
CA ASP A 351 6.25 -20.60 0.63
C ASP A 351 5.70 -21.02 2.00
N PRO A 352 6.55 -21.46 2.95
CA PRO A 352 6.10 -21.96 4.26
C PRO A 352 5.35 -20.93 5.10
N ASN A 353 5.57 -19.63 4.83
CA ASN A 353 4.89 -18.51 5.46
C ASN A 353 3.82 -17.88 4.54
N GLY A 354 3.65 -18.40 3.33
CA GLY A 354 2.75 -17.89 2.32
C GLY A 354 1.35 -18.52 2.35
N PRO A 355 0.45 -18.11 1.43
CA PRO A 355 -0.95 -18.52 1.45
C PRO A 355 -1.22 -19.90 0.83
N SER A 356 -0.19 -20.60 0.33
CA SER A 356 -0.32 -21.84 -0.45
C SER A 356 -1.12 -22.94 0.27
N TRP A 357 -1.03 -23.01 1.59
CA TRP A 357 -1.75 -23.97 2.44
C TRP A 357 -3.27 -23.93 2.26
N ILE A 358 -3.84 -22.77 1.91
CA ILE A 358 -5.28 -22.59 1.67
C ILE A 358 -5.75 -23.48 0.50
N LEU A 359 -4.93 -23.59 -0.55
CA LEU A 359 -5.26 -24.35 -1.75
C LEU A 359 -4.80 -25.80 -1.66
N GLU A 360 -3.68 -26.08 -0.99
CA GLU A 360 -3.14 -27.45 -0.90
C GLU A 360 -4.08 -28.44 -0.23
N GLN A 361 -4.74 -28.02 0.83
CA GLN A 361 -5.69 -28.87 1.55
C GLN A 361 -6.84 -29.41 0.68
N VAL A 362 -7.16 -28.72 -0.43
CA VAL A 362 -8.33 -29.03 -1.27
C VAL A 362 -7.97 -29.45 -2.68
N LEU A 363 -6.85 -28.98 -3.22
CA LEU A 363 -6.39 -29.33 -4.56
C LEU A 363 -5.42 -30.48 -4.57
N THR A 364 -4.61 -30.65 -3.51
CA THR A 364 -3.53 -31.64 -3.48
C THR A 364 -3.56 -32.54 -2.25
N ASN A 365 -4.48 -32.29 -1.30
CA ASN A 365 -4.59 -33.00 -0.03
C ASN A 365 -3.25 -33.08 0.73
N PHE A 366 -2.48 -31.98 0.70
CA PHE A 366 -1.12 -31.92 1.26
C PHE A 366 -0.19 -33.03 0.75
N VAL A 367 -0.30 -33.43 -0.52
CA VAL A 367 0.55 -34.50 -1.12
C VAL A 367 2.04 -34.28 -0.86
N ALA A 368 2.48 -33.02 -0.72
CA ALA A 368 3.82 -32.63 -0.30
C ALA A 368 4.33 -33.38 0.94
N ARG A 369 3.45 -33.71 1.89
CA ARG A 369 3.77 -34.46 3.12
C ARG A 369 4.11 -35.92 2.85
N TYR A 370 3.58 -36.51 1.78
CA TYR A 370 3.62 -37.95 1.52
C TYR A 370 4.76 -38.36 0.58
N VAL A 371 5.58 -37.40 0.13
CA VAL A 371 6.72 -37.66 -0.76
C VAL A 371 7.91 -38.18 0.05
N ASN A 372 7.76 -39.36 0.66
CA ASN A 372 8.84 -40.18 1.18
C ASN A 372 8.61 -41.65 0.76
N GLY A 373 9.03 -41.97 -0.47
CA GLY A 373 9.14 -43.34 -1.01
C GLY A 373 8.10 -43.74 -2.06
N CYS A 374 8.55 -44.19 -3.24
CA CYS A 374 7.69 -44.83 -4.24
C CYS A 374 8.27 -46.17 -4.75
N GLY A 375 7.40 -47.15 -5.00
CA GLY A 375 7.76 -48.52 -5.42
C GLY A 375 6.85 -49.57 -4.76
N PRO A 376 6.87 -50.85 -5.21
CA PRO A 376 6.05 -51.90 -4.61
C PRO A 376 6.36 -52.01 -3.11
N GLY A 377 5.44 -51.56 -2.26
CA GLY A 377 5.61 -51.56 -0.81
C GLY A 377 6.54 -50.47 -0.25
N GLY A 378 6.78 -49.35 -0.95
CA GLY A 378 7.48 -48.18 -0.39
C GLY A 378 8.99 -48.36 -0.15
N ARG A 379 9.62 -49.33 -0.82
CA ARG A 379 11.02 -49.74 -0.58
C ARG A 379 12.09 -49.04 -1.43
N GLN A 380 11.72 -48.09 -2.28
CA GLN A 380 12.70 -47.29 -3.03
C GLN A 380 12.58 -45.80 -2.70
N PRO A 381 13.72 -45.14 -2.38
CA PRO A 381 13.81 -43.69 -2.45
C PRO A 381 13.91 -43.32 -3.93
N CYS A 382 12.77 -43.06 -4.58
CA CYS A 382 12.79 -42.32 -5.82
C CYS A 382 13.14 -40.87 -5.51
N SER A 383 13.91 -40.22 -6.37
CA SER A 383 13.87 -38.77 -6.48
C SER A 383 12.86 -38.41 -7.55
N LEU A 384 12.17 -37.27 -7.45
CA LEU A 384 11.18 -36.92 -8.47
C LEU A 384 11.74 -36.63 -9.87
N ALA A 385 13.06 -36.66 -10.04
CA ALA A 385 13.71 -36.73 -11.35
C ALA A 385 13.16 -37.87 -12.23
N ASP A 386 12.64 -38.96 -11.62
CA ASP A 386 12.04 -40.09 -12.33
C ASP A 386 10.70 -39.74 -13.03
N TYR A 387 10.05 -38.63 -12.65
CA TYR A 387 8.77 -38.16 -13.19
C TYR A 387 8.84 -36.75 -13.83
N ALA A 388 9.97 -36.05 -13.66
CA ALA A 388 10.20 -34.63 -13.92
C ALA A 388 9.97 -34.16 -15.38
N ASP A 389 10.10 -35.06 -16.36
CA ASP A 389 10.01 -34.67 -17.78
C ASP A 389 8.66 -35.04 -18.45
N ARG A 390 7.63 -35.41 -17.68
CA ARG A 390 6.31 -35.74 -18.22
C ARG A 390 5.27 -34.70 -17.83
N ALA A 391 4.96 -33.79 -18.76
CA ALA A 391 3.71 -33.03 -18.71
C ALA A 391 2.53 -34.01 -18.81
N PHE A 392 1.77 -34.16 -17.72
CA PHE A 392 0.51 -34.92 -17.74
C PHE A 392 -0.59 -34.02 -18.30
N ARG A 393 -1.20 -34.43 -19.42
CA ARG A 393 -2.23 -33.63 -20.10
C ARG A 393 -3.58 -33.70 -19.41
N SER A 394 -3.74 -34.63 -18.46
CA SER A 394 -4.96 -34.80 -17.68
C SER A 394 -4.69 -35.58 -16.38
N ARG A 395 -5.61 -35.49 -15.42
CA ARG A 395 -5.55 -36.23 -14.13
C ARG A 395 -5.49 -37.75 -14.31
N ALA A 396 -5.98 -38.28 -15.44
CA ALA A 396 -5.95 -39.71 -15.75
C ALA A 396 -4.55 -40.24 -16.12
N GLU A 397 -3.64 -39.36 -16.54
CA GLU A 397 -2.28 -39.72 -16.98
C GLU A 397 -1.26 -39.80 -15.83
N ILE A 398 -1.63 -39.37 -14.63
CA ILE A 398 -0.78 -39.42 -13.43
C ILE A 398 -0.54 -40.89 -12.99
N PRO A 399 0.68 -41.25 -12.54
CA PRO A 399 0.96 -42.57 -11.96
C PRO A 399 -0.04 -42.97 -10.85
N ALA A 400 -0.46 -44.24 -10.86
CA ALA A 400 -1.49 -44.74 -9.95
C ALA A 400 -1.15 -44.52 -8.46
N ASN A 401 0.11 -44.67 -8.06
CA ASN A 401 0.56 -44.45 -6.69
C ASN A 401 0.41 -43.00 -6.21
N ILE A 402 0.52 -42.01 -7.10
CA ILE A 402 0.30 -40.59 -6.77
C ILE A 402 -1.21 -40.30 -6.75
N ARG A 403 -1.96 -40.82 -7.72
CA ARG A 403 -3.43 -40.71 -7.72
C ARG A 403 -4.07 -41.29 -6.47
N THR A 404 -3.60 -42.44 -6.00
CA THR A 404 -4.09 -43.05 -4.76
C THR A 404 -3.95 -42.10 -3.57
N VAL A 405 -2.85 -41.34 -3.44
CA VAL A 405 -2.69 -40.34 -2.35
C VAL A 405 -3.62 -39.14 -2.54
N LEU A 406 -3.81 -38.68 -3.79
CA LEU A 406 -4.76 -37.61 -4.12
C LEU A 406 -6.23 -38.02 -3.88
N ASP A 407 -6.53 -39.31 -3.92
CA ASP A 407 -7.86 -39.88 -3.75
C ASP A 407 -8.13 -40.41 -2.33
N ASP A 408 -7.10 -40.54 -1.47
CA ASP A 408 -7.21 -41.07 -0.11
C ASP A 408 -7.52 -39.95 0.91
N VAL A 409 -8.65 -40.07 1.60
CA VAL A 409 -9.22 -39.04 2.50
C VAL A 409 -8.60 -39.16 3.90
N ALA A 410 -7.28 -39.14 4.00
CA ALA A 410 -6.62 -39.26 5.30
C ALA A 410 -7.03 -38.10 6.24
N PRO A 411 -7.30 -38.38 7.53
CA PRO A 411 -7.70 -37.36 8.50
C PRO A 411 -6.61 -36.31 8.70
N GLU A 412 -7.05 -35.05 8.78
CA GLU A 412 -6.32 -33.79 8.99
C GLU A 412 -4.81 -33.94 9.21
N ALA A 413 -4.06 -33.79 8.11
CA ALA A 413 -2.61 -33.77 8.10
C ALA A 413 -2.08 -32.39 8.49
N ASN A 414 -1.17 -32.33 9.48
CA ASN A 414 -0.42 -31.11 9.80
C ASN A 414 0.47 -30.65 8.63
N TRP A 415 0.53 -29.33 8.42
CA TRP A 415 1.35 -28.60 7.44
C TRP A 415 2.82 -29.01 7.48
N SER A 416 3.44 -29.19 6.31
CA SER A 416 4.88 -29.43 6.15
C SER A 416 5.58 -28.10 5.92
N LEU A 417 6.66 -27.82 6.67
CA LEU A 417 7.49 -26.63 6.48
C LEU A 417 8.56 -26.79 5.39
N ASN A 418 8.60 -27.94 4.71
CA ASN A 418 9.62 -28.23 3.70
C ASN A 418 9.14 -27.85 2.30
N ALA A 419 9.94 -27.04 1.59
CA ALA A 419 9.71 -26.68 0.18
C ALA A 419 9.58 -27.92 -0.72
N LEU A 420 8.70 -27.84 -1.72
CA LEU A 420 8.54 -28.85 -2.77
C LEU A 420 9.61 -28.66 -3.85
N SER A 421 10.24 -29.74 -4.30
CA SER A 421 11.06 -29.67 -5.51
C SER A 421 10.18 -29.30 -6.71
N ARG A 422 10.65 -28.40 -7.58
CA ARG A 422 9.97 -27.92 -8.81
C ARG A 422 9.17 -28.99 -9.58
N ASP A 423 9.73 -30.18 -9.75
CA ASP A 423 9.14 -31.26 -10.54
C ASP A 423 7.90 -31.90 -9.87
N VAL A 424 7.89 -31.94 -8.52
CA VAL A 424 6.73 -32.40 -7.71
C VAL A 424 5.61 -31.41 -7.84
N ALA A 425 5.96 -30.16 -7.59
CA ALA A 425 5.06 -29.04 -7.65
C ALA A 425 4.32 -29.05 -8.98
N TRP A 426 5.01 -29.16 -10.11
CA TRP A 426 4.36 -29.19 -11.43
C TRP A 426 3.55 -30.45 -11.73
N ALA A 427 4.05 -31.64 -11.39
CA ALA A 427 3.32 -32.88 -11.66
C ALA A 427 1.98 -32.94 -10.91
N VAL A 428 1.98 -32.47 -9.67
CA VAL A 428 0.79 -32.41 -8.83
C VAL A 428 -0.16 -31.32 -9.32
N THR A 429 0.34 -30.11 -9.55
CA THR A 429 -0.50 -28.94 -9.86
C THR A 429 -1.06 -28.94 -11.27
N ASN A 430 -0.37 -29.54 -12.25
CA ASN A 430 -0.93 -29.73 -13.60
C ASN A 430 -2.19 -30.60 -13.62
N SER A 431 -2.45 -31.36 -12.55
CA SER A 431 -3.67 -32.14 -12.41
C SER A 431 -4.82 -31.45 -11.71
N THR A 432 -4.57 -30.28 -11.11
CA THR A 432 -5.57 -29.57 -10.30
C THR A 432 -6.33 -28.54 -11.12
N VAL A 433 -5.74 -28.04 -12.22
CA VAL A 433 -6.37 -27.03 -13.08
C VAL A 433 -6.08 -27.33 -14.55
N GLU A 434 -7.12 -27.34 -15.38
CA GLU A 434 -6.98 -27.53 -16.82
C GLU A 434 -7.81 -26.50 -17.62
N LYS A 435 -7.29 -26.12 -18.78
CA LYS A 435 -8.05 -25.39 -19.80
C LYS A 435 -8.96 -26.36 -20.55
N VAL A 436 -10.27 -26.16 -20.46
CA VAL A 436 -11.25 -27.05 -21.08
C VAL A 436 -11.84 -26.50 -22.38
N LEU A 437 -11.91 -25.17 -22.50
CA LEU A 437 -12.29 -24.45 -23.73
C LEU A 437 -11.43 -23.18 -23.86
N PRO A 438 -11.48 -22.44 -25.00
CA PRO A 438 -10.70 -21.21 -25.19
C PRO A 438 -10.91 -20.14 -24.11
N ASP A 439 -12.08 -20.13 -23.47
CA ASP A 439 -12.52 -19.19 -22.44
C ASP A 439 -12.86 -19.88 -21.10
N GLN A 440 -12.63 -21.20 -20.99
CA GLN A 440 -12.97 -21.93 -19.77
C GLN A 440 -11.77 -22.64 -19.16
N VAL A 441 -11.70 -22.51 -17.83
CA VAL A 441 -10.76 -23.20 -16.97
C VAL A 441 -11.55 -24.02 -15.94
N LYS A 442 -11.10 -25.23 -15.68
CA LYS A 442 -11.70 -26.14 -14.70
C LYS A 442 -10.71 -26.43 -13.60
N VAL A 443 -11.16 -26.31 -12.35
CA VAL A 443 -10.42 -26.68 -11.15
C VAL A 443 -10.99 -27.97 -10.58
N HIS A 444 -10.10 -28.91 -10.23
CA HIS A 444 -10.39 -30.22 -9.69
C HIS A 444 -9.98 -30.29 -8.22
N LEU A 445 -10.96 -30.51 -7.35
CA LEU A 445 -10.74 -30.74 -5.93
C LEU A 445 -10.61 -32.24 -5.66
N THR A 446 -9.81 -32.58 -4.65
CA THR A 446 -9.69 -33.97 -4.15
C THR A 446 -10.95 -34.42 -3.41
N ARG A 447 -11.69 -33.46 -2.83
CA ARG A 447 -12.92 -33.66 -2.07
C ARG A 447 -13.88 -32.46 -2.22
N PRO A 448 -15.19 -32.63 -1.99
CA PRO A 448 -16.10 -31.51 -1.97
C PRO A 448 -15.69 -30.51 -0.88
N TYR A 449 -15.66 -29.21 -1.21
CA TYR A 449 -15.30 -28.17 -0.26
C TYR A 449 -16.18 -26.92 -0.46
N PRO A 450 -17.25 -26.77 0.33
CA PRO A 450 -18.21 -25.67 0.15
C PRO A 450 -17.60 -24.26 0.20
N ALA A 451 -16.47 -24.09 0.89
CA ALA A 451 -15.78 -22.81 1.04
C ALA A 451 -14.77 -22.50 -0.10
N PHE A 452 -14.67 -23.36 -1.13
CA PHE A 452 -13.65 -23.22 -2.18
C PHE A 452 -13.75 -21.88 -2.92
N LEU A 453 -14.96 -21.43 -3.26
CA LEU A 453 -15.16 -20.17 -3.97
C LEU A 453 -14.79 -18.96 -3.11
N GLN A 454 -14.97 -19.04 -1.79
CA GLN A 454 -14.55 -18.01 -0.83
C GLN A 454 -13.02 -17.96 -0.71
N SER A 455 -12.34 -19.12 -0.70
CA SER A 455 -10.88 -19.17 -0.79
C SER A 455 -10.38 -18.52 -2.08
N MET A 456 -11.01 -18.82 -3.22
CA MET A 456 -10.70 -18.21 -4.52
C MET A 456 -11.08 -16.73 -4.63
N ALA A 457 -11.89 -16.20 -3.70
CA ALA A 457 -12.19 -14.78 -3.56
C ALA A 457 -11.19 -14.02 -2.67
N SER A 458 -10.10 -14.66 -2.23
CA SER A 458 -9.00 -14.02 -1.49
C SER A 458 -7.75 -13.87 -2.37
N THR A 459 -6.73 -13.15 -1.89
CA THR A 459 -5.50 -12.84 -2.65
C THR A 459 -4.76 -14.09 -3.15
N VAL A 460 -4.94 -15.25 -2.51
CA VAL A 460 -4.39 -16.54 -3.00
C VAL A 460 -4.96 -16.96 -4.36
N GLY A 461 -6.16 -16.49 -4.71
CA GLY A 461 -6.81 -16.73 -5.99
C GLY A 461 -6.49 -15.68 -7.07
N SER A 462 -5.54 -14.79 -6.82
CA SER A 462 -5.16 -13.73 -7.75
C SER A 462 -4.61 -14.31 -9.05
N VAL A 463 -5.04 -13.74 -10.17
CA VAL A 463 -4.55 -14.11 -11.50
C VAL A 463 -3.37 -13.24 -11.89
N VAL A 464 -2.28 -13.88 -12.28
CA VAL A 464 -0.99 -13.31 -12.69
C VAL A 464 -0.72 -13.69 -14.14
N GLU A 465 -0.19 -12.75 -14.93
CA GLU A 465 0.19 -13.03 -16.32
C GLU A 465 1.32 -14.06 -16.39
N LYS A 466 1.07 -15.18 -17.08
CA LYS A 466 2.03 -16.28 -17.20
C LYS A 466 3.30 -15.85 -17.90
N ALA A 467 3.21 -15.17 -19.04
CA ALA A 467 4.38 -14.75 -19.82
C ALA A 467 5.27 -13.78 -19.03
N CYS A 468 4.65 -12.87 -18.28
CA CYS A 468 5.33 -11.89 -17.44
C CYS A 468 6.06 -12.56 -16.26
N ALA A 469 5.38 -13.38 -15.47
CA ALA A 469 5.95 -13.98 -14.27
C ALA A 469 6.93 -15.14 -14.57
N SER A 470 6.58 -16.04 -15.50
CA SER A 470 7.35 -17.28 -15.72
C SER A 470 8.75 -17.05 -16.30
N SER A 471 8.97 -15.93 -16.99
CA SER A 471 10.29 -15.55 -17.51
C SER A 471 11.29 -15.16 -16.41
N ARG A 472 10.80 -14.89 -15.18
CA ARG A 472 11.58 -14.36 -14.06
C ARG A 472 11.47 -15.23 -12.79
N ASP A 473 10.64 -16.27 -12.81
CA ASP A 473 10.48 -17.20 -11.70
C ASP A 473 11.70 -18.12 -11.53
N GLY A 474 12.25 -18.15 -10.32
CA GLY A 474 13.35 -19.05 -9.92
C GLY A 474 12.89 -20.43 -9.45
N TRP A 475 11.58 -20.59 -9.12
CA TRP A 475 10.96 -21.74 -8.42
C TRP A 475 11.54 -21.95 -7.00
N GLU A 476 10.68 -22.17 -6.00
CA GLU A 476 11.02 -22.17 -4.54
C GLU A 476 11.61 -20.86 -3.98
N VAL A 477 11.85 -19.87 -4.84
CA VAL A 477 12.44 -18.58 -4.50
C VAL A 477 11.42 -17.49 -4.82
N ARG A 478 11.23 -16.57 -3.86
CA ARG A 478 10.45 -15.35 -4.04
C ARG A 478 10.79 -14.66 -5.36
N ASN A 479 9.76 -14.33 -6.15
CA ASN A 479 9.98 -13.61 -7.41
C ASN A 479 10.29 -12.15 -7.08
N GLY A 480 11.57 -11.81 -7.07
CA GLY A 480 12.04 -10.46 -6.74
C GLY A 480 11.51 -9.34 -7.64
N PHE A 481 10.95 -9.66 -8.82
CA PHE A 481 10.26 -8.70 -9.69
C PHE A 481 8.83 -8.44 -9.24
N LEU A 482 8.10 -9.45 -8.76
CA LEU A 482 6.75 -9.26 -8.21
C LEU A 482 6.80 -8.75 -6.77
N ASP A 483 7.86 -9.08 -6.03
CA ASP A 483 8.08 -8.55 -4.69
C ASP A 483 8.42 -7.07 -4.73
N ARG A 484 9.40 -6.64 -5.54
CA ARG A 484 9.92 -5.27 -5.50
C ARG A 484 9.74 -4.55 -6.84
N PRO A 485 9.42 -3.25 -6.81
CA PRO A 485 8.94 -2.42 -7.93
C PRO A 485 10.00 -2.30 -9.05
N PRO A 486 9.65 -1.74 -10.23
CA PRO A 486 10.38 -2.01 -11.45
C PRO A 486 11.83 -1.57 -11.36
N ARG A 487 12.73 -2.49 -11.67
CA ARG A 487 14.14 -2.18 -11.92
C ARG A 487 14.23 -1.40 -13.23
N ALA A 488 15.30 -0.61 -13.39
CA ALA A 488 15.56 0.10 -14.63
C ALA A 488 15.55 -0.88 -15.82
N GLY A 489 14.56 -0.72 -16.72
CA GLY A 489 14.41 -1.54 -17.92
C GLY A 489 13.09 -2.31 -18.05
N ASP A 490 12.28 -2.41 -16.98
CA ASP A 490 10.95 -3.04 -17.05
C ASP A 490 9.84 -1.99 -17.22
N PRO A 491 8.99 -2.08 -18.26
CA PRO A 491 7.94 -1.09 -18.54
C PRO A 491 6.71 -1.21 -17.64
N VAL A 492 6.56 -2.31 -16.90
CA VAL A 492 5.48 -2.58 -15.95
C VAL A 492 6.11 -3.20 -14.70
N GLY A 493 5.75 -2.71 -13.51
CA GLY A 493 6.29 -3.13 -12.22
C GLY A 493 5.59 -4.33 -11.58
N ASP A 494 4.70 -5.00 -12.31
CA ASP A 494 3.84 -6.09 -11.84
C ASP A 494 3.36 -6.94 -13.04
N CYS A 495 2.51 -7.95 -12.78
CA CYS A 495 1.87 -8.78 -13.80
C CYS A 495 0.34 -8.91 -13.58
N GLY A 496 -0.31 -7.82 -13.12
CA GLY A 496 -1.70 -7.81 -12.64
C GLY A 496 -2.75 -7.42 -13.68
N THR A 497 -4.02 -7.48 -13.28
CA THR A 497 -5.23 -7.16 -14.07
C THR A 497 -6.10 -6.07 -13.47
N GLY A 498 -5.72 -5.57 -12.29
CA GLY A 498 -6.53 -4.67 -11.49
C GLY A 498 -6.68 -3.25 -12.04
N PRO A 499 -7.42 -2.38 -11.34
CA PRO A 499 -7.58 -0.99 -11.74
C PRO A 499 -6.29 -0.16 -11.62
N PHE A 500 -5.27 -0.64 -10.89
CA PHE A 500 -4.02 0.09 -10.69
C PHE A 500 -2.79 -0.80 -10.86
N ARG A 501 -1.74 -0.25 -11.47
CA ARG A 501 -0.41 -0.85 -11.62
C ARG A 501 0.47 -0.46 -10.45
N LEU A 502 1.43 -1.31 -10.09
CA LEU A 502 2.49 -0.95 -9.15
C LEU A 502 3.48 0.02 -9.82
N GLY A 503 3.41 1.29 -9.44
CA GLY A 503 4.28 2.35 -9.97
C GLY A 503 5.62 2.40 -9.24
N ALA A 504 5.59 2.43 -7.91
CA ALA A 504 6.79 2.43 -7.08
C ALA A 504 6.53 1.84 -5.69
N TRP A 505 7.59 1.35 -5.05
CA TRP A 505 7.61 1.02 -3.63
C TRP A 505 8.95 1.48 -3.06
N VAL A 506 8.87 2.49 -2.18
CA VAL A 506 9.99 2.98 -1.39
C VAL A 506 9.82 2.43 0.02
N PRO A 507 10.64 1.44 0.44
CA PRO A 507 10.42 0.74 1.69
C PRO A 507 10.32 1.68 2.89
N ASN A 508 9.34 1.43 3.76
CA ASN A 508 9.04 2.23 4.94
C ASN A 508 8.66 3.70 4.67
N VAL A 509 8.34 4.05 3.42
CA VAL A 509 7.93 5.40 3.04
C VAL A 509 6.59 5.36 2.33
N VAL A 510 6.51 4.75 1.14
CA VAL A 510 5.31 4.78 0.31
C VAL A 510 5.28 3.67 -0.74
N VAL A 511 4.09 3.14 -1.01
CA VAL A 511 3.75 2.41 -2.24
C VAL A 511 2.87 3.30 -3.11
N ILE A 512 3.24 3.44 -4.39
CA ILE A 512 2.50 4.21 -5.40
C ILE A 512 1.84 3.24 -6.36
N LEU A 513 0.54 3.39 -6.56
CA LEU A 513 -0.19 2.70 -7.60
C LEU A 513 -0.68 3.68 -8.67
N ASP A 514 -0.38 3.38 -9.93
CA ASP A 514 -0.75 4.19 -11.09
C ASP A 514 -2.00 3.62 -11.75
N ARG A 515 -2.96 4.47 -12.12
CA ARG A 515 -4.19 4.02 -12.78
C ARG A 515 -3.89 3.24 -14.07
N PHE A 516 -4.60 2.13 -14.26
CA PHE A 516 -4.63 1.38 -15.51
C PHE A 516 -5.82 1.80 -16.39
N ASP A 517 -5.57 2.58 -17.45
CA ASP A 517 -6.63 3.12 -18.31
C ASP A 517 -7.35 2.05 -19.16
N ASP A 518 -6.75 0.87 -19.38
CA ASP A 518 -7.40 -0.24 -20.11
C ASP A 518 -8.10 -1.24 -19.16
N TYR A 519 -8.34 -0.86 -17.90
CA TYR A 519 -9.04 -1.70 -16.93
C TYR A 519 -10.48 -2.03 -17.38
N TRP A 520 -10.80 -3.33 -17.43
CA TRP A 520 -12.07 -3.83 -17.96
C TRP A 520 -13.30 -3.39 -17.16
N GLY A 521 -13.14 -3.08 -15.87
CA GLY A 521 -14.19 -2.57 -14.99
C GLY A 521 -14.51 -1.08 -15.16
N GLY A 522 -13.82 -0.40 -16.08
CA GLY A 522 -13.96 1.03 -16.34
C GLY A 522 -12.87 1.86 -15.65
N VAL A 523 -12.46 2.95 -16.30
CA VAL A 523 -11.33 3.78 -15.86
C VAL A 523 -11.56 4.33 -14.45
N ALA A 524 -10.59 4.13 -13.56
CA ALA A 524 -10.68 4.67 -12.20
C ALA A 524 -10.71 6.22 -12.22
N PRO A 525 -11.55 6.87 -11.38
CA PRO A 525 -11.62 8.34 -11.34
C PRO A 525 -10.32 9.01 -10.88
N ILE A 526 -9.59 8.35 -9.98
CA ILE A 526 -8.31 8.82 -9.42
C ILE A 526 -7.14 8.32 -10.26
N ARG A 527 -6.09 9.14 -10.39
CA ARG A 527 -4.93 8.80 -11.24
C ARG A 527 -3.87 8.00 -10.49
N GLU A 528 -3.68 8.31 -9.22
CA GLU A 528 -2.67 7.67 -8.38
C GLU A 528 -3.25 7.33 -7.01
N VAL A 529 -2.75 6.26 -6.41
CA VAL A 529 -3.00 5.87 -5.01
C VAL A 529 -1.67 5.80 -4.26
N TYR A 530 -1.58 6.53 -3.15
CA TYR A 530 -0.39 6.59 -2.32
C TYR A 530 -0.70 5.88 -1.00
N ILE A 531 0.00 4.78 -0.72
CA ILE A 531 -0.10 4.04 0.54
C ILE A 531 1.16 4.34 1.33
N GLU A 532 1.06 5.30 2.26
CA GLU A 532 2.18 5.80 3.04
C GLU A 532 2.33 5.05 4.37
N LYS A 533 3.57 4.66 4.69
CA LYS A 533 3.88 4.04 5.98
C LYS A 533 4.32 5.10 6.99
N VAL A 534 3.56 5.21 8.07
CA VAL A 534 3.85 6.10 9.21
C VAL A 534 3.55 5.35 10.53
N ASN A 535 4.59 4.94 11.25
CA ASN A 535 4.42 4.19 12.51
C ASN A 535 3.72 5.02 13.60
N GLY A 536 4.08 6.30 13.73
CA GLY A 536 3.57 7.18 14.77
C GLY A 536 2.08 7.48 14.59
N ILE A 537 1.24 7.02 15.53
CA ILE A 537 -0.21 7.22 15.45
C ILE A 537 -0.64 8.69 15.47
N LEU A 538 0.05 9.54 16.23
CA LEU A 538 -0.26 10.96 16.30
C LEU A 538 0.01 11.66 14.96
N ALA A 539 1.12 11.35 14.29
CA ALA A 539 1.37 11.82 12.93
C ALA A 539 0.28 11.40 11.94
N ARG A 540 -0.21 10.15 12.01
CA ARG A 540 -1.32 9.68 11.16
C ARG A 540 -2.62 10.44 11.41
N GLU A 541 -2.94 10.65 12.68
CA GLU A 541 -4.08 11.50 13.10
C GLU A 541 -3.95 12.92 12.54
N PHE A 542 -2.77 13.54 12.66
CA PHE A 542 -2.50 14.88 12.16
C PHE A 542 -2.55 14.97 10.64
N MET A 543 -2.05 13.96 9.93
CA MET A 543 -2.13 13.87 8.48
C MET A 543 -3.58 13.78 8.00
N LEU A 544 -4.43 13.03 8.70
CA LEU A 544 -5.86 12.99 8.41
C LEU A 544 -6.54 14.35 8.69
N LEU A 545 -6.26 14.98 9.84
CA LEU A 545 -6.86 16.27 10.21
C LEU A 545 -6.46 17.43 9.30
N SER A 546 -5.24 17.40 8.79
CA SER A 546 -4.72 18.40 7.86
C SER A 546 -5.11 18.12 6.40
N ALA A 547 -5.82 17.02 6.11
CA ALA A 547 -6.07 16.54 4.75
C ALA A 547 -4.79 16.27 3.94
N ASP A 548 -3.67 15.98 4.62
CA ASP A 548 -2.47 15.39 4.00
C ASP A 548 -2.69 13.92 3.61
N ALA A 549 -3.73 13.27 4.17
CA ALA A 549 -4.19 11.94 3.82
C ALA A 549 -5.73 11.91 3.78
N ASP A 550 -6.27 11.10 2.87
CA ASP A 550 -7.72 10.86 2.73
C ASP A 550 -8.23 9.81 3.71
N THR A 551 -7.39 8.82 4.01
CA THR A 551 -7.65 7.79 5.02
C THR A 551 -6.44 7.55 5.90
N ALA A 552 -6.66 7.18 7.16
CA ALA A 552 -5.59 6.79 8.07
C ALA A 552 -6.04 5.63 8.95
N THR A 553 -5.17 4.64 9.16
CA THR A 553 -5.40 3.60 10.17
C THR A 553 -5.20 4.19 11.57
N ILE A 554 -6.25 4.23 12.38
CA ILE A 554 -6.24 4.75 13.74
C ILE A 554 -6.61 3.63 14.70
N THR A 555 -5.80 3.41 15.74
CA THR A 555 -6.06 2.37 16.73
C THR A 555 -7.21 2.75 17.65
N ARG A 556 -7.88 1.73 18.20
CA ARG A 556 -9.10 1.90 19.00
C ARG A 556 -8.94 2.81 20.22
N ASP A 557 -7.77 2.83 20.84
CA ASP A 557 -7.46 3.70 21.99
C ASP A 557 -7.43 5.20 21.62
N ARG A 558 -7.24 5.54 20.35
CA ARG A 558 -7.23 6.92 19.82
C ARG A 558 -8.45 7.24 18.97
N GLN A 559 -9.33 6.28 18.71
CA GLN A 559 -10.57 6.48 17.93
C GLN A 559 -11.43 7.61 18.51
N LEU A 560 -11.49 7.72 19.84
CA LEU A 560 -12.25 8.75 20.54
C LEU A 560 -11.65 10.15 20.42
N ASP A 561 -10.45 10.32 19.87
CA ASP A 561 -9.90 11.65 19.57
C ASP A 561 -10.53 12.24 18.31
N LEU A 562 -10.97 11.37 17.39
CA LEU A 562 -11.52 11.73 16.09
C LEU A 562 -13.05 11.59 16.01
N ALA A 563 -13.64 10.68 16.78
CA ALA A 563 -15.06 10.41 16.79
C ALA A 563 -15.65 10.46 18.21
N THR A 564 -16.94 10.75 18.31
CA THR A 564 -17.72 10.56 19.54
C THR A 564 -17.97 9.08 19.81
N ALA A 565 -18.46 8.75 21.01
CA ALA A 565 -18.70 7.36 21.41
C ALA A 565 -19.75 6.63 20.54
N ASP A 566 -20.60 7.37 19.84
CA ASP A 566 -21.58 6.86 18.87
C ASP A 566 -21.03 6.73 17.44
N GLY A 567 -19.74 7.04 17.22
CA GLY A 567 -19.08 6.97 15.93
C GLY A 567 -19.12 8.25 15.10
N THR A 568 -19.80 9.32 15.53
CA THR A 568 -19.87 10.57 14.74
C THR A 568 -18.51 11.30 14.72
N PRO A 569 -18.00 11.77 13.57
CA PRO A 569 -16.76 12.55 13.51
C PRO A 569 -16.85 13.86 14.32
N LYS A 570 -15.80 14.17 15.09
CA LYS A 570 -15.67 15.41 15.89
C LYS A 570 -15.28 16.62 15.06
N TYR A 571 -14.72 16.41 13.87
CA TYR A 571 -14.23 17.46 12.99
C TYR A 571 -15.08 17.51 11.73
N THR A 572 -15.52 18.70 11.34
CA THR A 572 -16.37 18.91 10.16
C THR A 572 -15.67 18.61 8.84
N THR A 573 -14.34 18.57 8.86
CA THR A 573 -13.48 18.16 7.74
C THR A 573 -13.42 16.64 7.57
N LEU A 574 -13.83 15.86 8.58
CA LEU A 574 -13.84 14.41 8.54
C LEU A 574 -15.23 13.89 8.19
N ARG A 575 -15.26 12.84 7.37
CA ARG A 575 -16.50 12.16 6.95
C ARG A 575 -16.28 10.66 6.98
N ILE A 576 -17.27 9.94 7.48
CA ILE A 576 -17.32 8.47 7.36
C ILE A 576 -17.97 8.16 6.01
N SER A 577 -17.31 7.35 5.19
CA SER A 577 -17.86 6.89 3.92
C SER A 577 -18.51 5.53 4.10
N GLU A 578 -19.83 5.48 4.09
CA GLU A 578 -20.63 4.25 4.09
C GLU A 578 -21.24 4.00 2.70
N PRO A 579 -21.54 2.73 2.31
CA PRO A 579 -21.13 1.47 2.91
C PRO A 579 -19.90 0.92 2.16
N ARG A 580 -18.69 1.43 2.46
CA ARG A 580 -17.48 0.87 1.83
C ARG A 580 -17.10 -0.41 2.56
N PRO A 581 -17.10 -1.59 1.89
CA PRO A 581 -16.60 -2.80 2.52
C PRO A 581 -15.10 -2.65 2.77
N THR A 582 -14.67 -2.87 4.00
CA THR A 582 -13.25 -2.97 4.37
C THR A 582 -13.00 -4.38 4.88
N PHE A 583 -11.94 -5.02 4.40
CA PHE A 583 -11.51 -6.30 4.96
C PHE A 583 -10.61 -6.01 6.16
N ASP A 584 -11.17 -6.09 7.36
CA ASP A 584 -10.41 -5.93 8.61
C ASP A 584 -10.45 -7.24 9.40
N VAL A 585 -9.31 -7.62 9.99
CA VAL A 585 -9.23 -8.81 10.83
C VAL A 585 -9.83 -8.45 12.18
N THR A 586 -11.12 -8.71 12.32
CA THR A 586 -11.79 -8.61 13.62
C THR A 586 -11.35 -9.78 14.48
N VAL A 587 -10.39 -9.56 15.38
CA VAL A 587 -9.99 -10.56 16.37
C VAL A 587 -11.06 -10.63 17.45
N PHE A 588 -11.81 -11.74 17.49
CA PHE A 588 -12.61 -12.10 18.66
C PHE A 588 -11.71 -12.73 19.71
N GLY A 589 -11.24 -11.89 20.64
CA GLY A 589 -10.53 -12.36 21.83
C GLY A 589 -11.51 -12.99 22.81
N TYR A 590 -11.67 -14.31 22.77
CA TYR A 590 -12.35 -15.03 23.84
C TYR A 590 -11.42 -15.08 25.07
N ASN A 591 -11.88 -14.59 26.22
CA ASN A 591 -11.27 -14.86 27.51
C ASN A 591 -11.54 -16.31 27.91
N GLN A 592 -10.90 -17.27 27.24
CA GLN A 592 -11.09 -18.67 27.58
C GLN A 592 -10.43 -18.96 28.94
N ALA A 593 -11.24 -19.17 29.97
CA ALA A 593 -10.81 -19.87 31.18
C ALA A 593 -10.61 -21.35 30.81
N ILE A 594 -9.44 -21.69 30.25
CA ILE A 594 -9.12 -23.06 29.83
C ILE A 594 -9.03 -23.92 31.08
N ASN A 595 -10.01 -24.79 31.30
CA ASN A 595 -9.93 -25.84 32.30
C ASN A 595 -9.07 -26.99 31.76
N ALA A 596 -7.78 -26.99 32.12
CA ALA A 596 -6.79 -27.99 31.68
C ALA A 596 -7.10 -29.44 32.13
N SER A 597 -8.13 -29.66 32.96
CA SER A 597 -8.53 -30.99 33.45
C SER A 597 -9.75 -31.58 32.73
N ALA A 598 -10.39 -30.85 31.81
CA ALA A 598 -11.51 -31.35 31.04
C ALA A 598 -11.04 -32.11 29.79
N SER A 599 -11.59 -33.32 29.57
CA SER A 599 -11.45 -34.00 28.28
C SER A 599 -12.26 -33.21 27.23
N PRO A 600 -11.69 -32.81 26.08
CA PRO A 600 -12.43 -32.08 25.06
C PRO A 600 -13.61 -32.92 24.59
N HIS A 601 -14.82 -32.38 24.72
CA HIS A 601 -15.99 -32.99 24.08
C HIS A 601 -15.79 -32.91 22.55
N PRO A 602 -16.06 -33.97 21.77
CA PRO A 602 -16.04 -33.88 20.31
C PRO A 602 -16.94 -32.73 19.89
N LEU A 603 -16.37 -31.81 19.10
CA LEU A 603 -16.92 -30.51 18.69
C LEU A 603 -18.37 -30.64 18.21
N SER A 604 -19.34 -30.43 19.10
CA SER A 604 -20.70 -30.09 18.73
C SER A 604 -20.79 -28.56 18.77
N VAL A 605 -20.43 -27.91 17.66
CA VAL A 605 -20.77 -26.50 17.46
C VAL A 605 -22.30 -26.44 17.27
N PRO A 606 -23.05 -25.75 18.15
CA PRO A 606 -24.49 -25.64 18.00
C PRO A 606 -24.84 -25.01 16.63
N PRO A 607 -25.92 -25.45 15.96
CA PRO A 607 -26.33 -24.89 14.66
C PRO A 607 -26.60 -23.39 14.67
N ASN A 608 -26.81 -22.81 15.86
CA ASN A 608 -27.08 -21.40 16.09
C ASN A 608 -25.90 -20.62 16.68
N PHE A 609 -24.68 -21.19 16.68
CA PHE A 609 -23.51 -20.52 17.26
C PHE A 609 -23.15 -19.22 16.54
N PHE A 610 -23.41 -19.15 15.23
CA PHE A 610 -23.21 -17.97 14.39
C PHE A 610 -24.53 -17.35 13.88
N ALA A 611 -25.68 -17.74 14.46
CA ALA A 611 -26.99 -17.22 14.07
C ALA A 611 -27.35 -15.94 14.82
#